data_AF-A0A6G4XLZ5-F1
#
_entry.id   AF-A0A6G4XLZ5-F1
#
_cell.length_a   1.000
_cell.length_b   1.000
_cell.length_c   1.000
_cell.angle_alpha   90.00
_cell.angle_beta   90.00
_cell.angle_gamma   90.00
#
_symmetry.space_group_name_H-M   'P 1'
#
loop_
_entity.id
_entity.type
_entity.pdbx_description
1 polymer ?
#
loop_
_entity_poly.entity_id
_entity_poly.type
_entity_poly.pdbx_seq_one_letter_code
_entity_poly.pdbx_strand_id
1 'polypeptide(L)'
;MQSGQAGAAEMCFVTSKHQLYCGNEAPVTLWKYIGSSSPQIRVDKLRTRQSTFTCWAKGKPHSGGNAIYYRAQGDDYGKYGFLAAVLVHTLTDPPSGLPKC
;
A
#
# COMPACT_ATOMS: atom_id res chain seq x y z
N MET A 1 27.33 -13.08 -17.13
CA MET A 1 26.65 -12.14 -18.04
C MET A 1 25.19 -12.10 -17.62
N GLN A 2 24.72 -10.91 -17.30
CA GLN A 2 23.45 -10.58 -16.68
C GLN A 2 22.25 -11.11 -17.48
N SER A 3 21.40 -11.96 -16.89
CA SER A 3 20.06 -12.22 -17.44
C SER A 3 19.07 -11.27 -16.76
N GLY A 4 18.57 -10.32 -17.55
CA GLY A 4 17.68 -9.26 -17.10
C GLY A 4 16.35 -9.79 -16.57
N GLN A 5 15.93 -9.29 -15.42
CA GLN A 5 14.58 -9.46 -14.91
C GLN A 5 13.63 -8.51 -15.64
N ALA A 6 12.96 -9.06 -16.65
CA ALA A 6 11.76 -8.47 -17.21
C ALA A 6 10.63 -8.47 -16.13
N GLY A 7 10.11 -7.28 -15.84
CA GLY A 7 8.72 -7.04 -15.41
C GLY A 7 8.26 -7.57 -14.04
N ALA A 8 8.68 -6.95 -12.93
CA ALA A 8 8.05 -7.12 -11.62
C ALA A 8 6.74 -6.30 -11.46
N ALA A 9 5.97 -6.18 -12.54
CA ALA A 9 4.62 -5.62 -12.52
C ALA A 9 3.71 -6.73 -13.03
N GLU A 10 2.81 -7.22 -12.16
CA GLU A 10 1.50 -7.84 -12.45
C GLU A 10 1.03 -8.86 -11.40
N MET A 11 1.87 -9.30 -10.46
CA MET A 11 1.42 -10.22 -9.43
C MET A 11 0.95 -9.49 -8.17
N CYS A 12 -0.37 -9.43 -8.01
CA CYS A 12 -1.03 -8.96 -6.80
C CYS A 12 -1.65 -10.15 -6.05
N PHE A 13 -1.11 -10.51 -4.89
CA PHE A 13 -1.59 -11.66 -4.10
C PHE A 13 -1.29 -11.52 -2.62
N VAL A 14 -2.10 -12.17 -1.78
CA VAL A 14 -1.84 -12.30 -0.35
C VAL A 14 -0.92 -13.50 -0.12
N THR A 15 0.21 -13.24 0.53
CA THR A 15 1.21 -14.25 0.90
C THR A 15 0.71 -15.13 2.05
N SER A 16 1.39 -16.26 2.27
CA SER A 16 1.12 -17.14 3.43
C SER A 16 1.36 -16.47 4.80
N LYS A 17 2.05 -15.33 4.84
CA LYS A 17 2.24 -14.50 6.03
C LYS A 17 1.12 -13.48 6.24
N HIS A 18 0.02 -13.59 5.47
CA HIS A 18 -1.09 -12.63 5.47
C HIS A 18 -0.66 -11.20 5.15
N GLN A 19 0.32 -11.05 4.25
CA GLN A 19 0.75 -9.75 3.71
C GLN A 19 0.40 -9.69 2.23
N LEU A 20 -0.11 -8.56 1.76
CA LEU A 20 -0.37 -8.33 0.35
C LEU A 20 0.93 -7.94 -0.34
N TYR A 21 1.33 -8.68 -1.36
CA TYR A 21 2.36 -8.25 -2.30
C TYR A 21 1.67 -7.77 -3.57
N CYS A 22 1.82 -6.49 -3.92
CA CYS A 22 1.09 -5.88 -5.03
C CYS A 22 1.81 -4.67 -5.62
N GLY A 23 1.46 -4.34 -6.86
CA GLY A 23 1.90 -3.12 -7.52
C GLY A 23 1.27 -1.88 -6.90
N ASN A 24 1.94 -0.75 -7.01
CA ASN A 24 1.46 0.55 -6.54
C ASN A 24 2.01 1.69 -7.39
N GLU A 25 1.33 2.84 -7.31
CA GLU A 25 1.87 4.09 -7.84
C GLU A 25 3.23 4.40 -7.21
N ALA A 26 4.10 5.11 -7.91
CA ALA A 26 5.35 5.57 -7.31
C ALA A 26 5.84 6.87 -7.97
N PRO A 27 6.29 7.86 -7.19
CA PRO A 27 6.38 7.85 -5.72
C PRO A 27 5.05 8.16 -5.03
N VAL A 28 4.76 7.54 -3.89
CA VAL A 28 3.58 7.86 -3.04
C VAL A 28 4.00 8.21 -1.63
N THR A 29 3.25 9.12 -1.02
CA THR A 29 3.43 9.51 0.38
C THR A 29 2.70 8.53 1.30
N LEU A 30 3.40 8.06 2.34
CA LEU A 30 2.80 7.31 3.43
C LEU A 30 2.40 8.27 4.55
N TRP A 31 1.15 8.13 5.03
CA TRP A 31 0.54 8.99 6.02
C TRP A 31 0.43 8.30 7.38
N LYS A 32 0.62 9.06 8.46
CA LYS A 32 0.43 8.55 9.83
C LYS A 32 -1.03 8.23 10.13
N TYR A 33 -1.92 9.11 9.68
CA TYR A 33 -3.34 9.08 10.02
C TYR A 33 -4.19 9.06 8.75
N ILE A 34 -5.25 8.25 8.78
CA ILE A 34 -6.17 8.04 7.67
C ILE A 34 -7.59 8.55 7.97
N GLY A 35 -7.86 9.05 9.18
CA GLY A 35 -9.17 9.58 9.57
C GLY A 35 -9.40 11.03 9.13
N SER A 36 -10.66 11.44 9.01
CA SER A 36 -11.06 12.78 8.57
C SER A 36 -10.73 13.90 9.57
N SER A 37 -10.65 13.58 10.87
CA SER A 37 -10.39 14.53 11.95
C SER A 37 -8.92 14.68 12.31
N SER A 38 -8.02 13.97 11.62
CA SER A 38 -6.59 13.96 11.92
C SER A 38 -5.77 14.76 10.91
N PRO A 39 -4.70 15.45 11.35
CA PRO A 39 -3.80 16.15 10.44
C PRO A 39 -3.13 15.17 9.47
N GLN A 40 -2.89 15.62 8.24
CA GLN A 40 -2.14 14.85 7.25
C GLN A 40 -0.65 14.94 7.54
N ILE A 41 -0.14 14.00 8.35
CA ILE A 41 1.27 13.91 8.69
C ILE A 41 1.94 12.86 7.81
N ARG A 42 2.84 13.30 6.93
CA ARG A 42 3.73 12.42 6.16
C ARG A 42 4.71 11.73 7.11
N VAL A 43 4.84 10.42 6.99
CA VAL A 43 5.83 9.64 7.75
C VAL A 43 6.96 9.09 6.89
N ASP A 44 6.67 8.78 5.63
CA ASP A 44 7.65 8.22 4.70
C ASP A 44 7.15 8.35 3.25
N LYS A 45 7.91 7.79 2.30
CA LYS A 45 7.48 7.60 0.91
C LYS A 45 7.76 6.17 0.44
N LEU A 46 6.90 5.70 -0.45
CA LEU A 46 7.10 4.51 -1.24
C LEU A 46 7.63 4.94 -2.62
N ARG A 47 8.86 4.57 -2.94
CA ARG A 47 9.59 4.85 -4.19
C ARG A 47 9.52 3.68 -5.16
N THR A 48 9.35 2.47 -4.62
CA THR A 48 9.21 1.24 -5.39
C THR A 48 7.79 1.10 -5.93
N ARG A 49 7.65 0.54 -7.15
CA ARG A 49 6.35 0.29 -7.81
C ARG A 49 5.69 -1.03 -7.42
N GLN A 50 6.39 -1.83 -6.61
CA GLN A 50 5.93 -3.13 -6.14
C GLN A 50 6.33 -3.22 -4.67
N SER A 51 5.36 -3.48 -3.80
CA SER A 51 5.56 -3.39 -2.35
C SER A 51 4.74 -4.41 -1.58
N THR A 52 5.12 -4.56 -0.31
CA THR A 52 4.42 -5.41 0.66
C THR A 52 3.59 -4.57 1.61
N PHE A 53 2.31 -4.91 1.76
CA PHE A 53 1.36 -4.27 2.65
C PHE A 53 0.97 -5.23 3.77
N THR A 54 1.07 -4.75 5.01
CA THR A 54 0.97 -5.58 6.22
C THR A 54 -0.46 -5.84 6.69
N CYS A 55 -1.35 -4.88 6.47
CA CYS A 55 -2.76 -4.95 6.83
C CYS A 55 -3.53 -3.83 6.11
N TRP A 56 -4.85 -3.84 6.21
CA TRP A 56 -5.71 -2.76 5.73
C TRP A 56 -6.48 -2.10 6.87
N ALA A 57 -6.87 -0.85 6.72
CA ALA A 57 -7.72 -0.16 7.67
C ALA A 57 -8.76 0.71 6.94
N LYS A 58 -9.87 1.02 7.64
CA LYS A 58 -10.88 1.94 7.13
C LYS A 58 -10.56 3.36 7.59
N GLY A 59 -10.51 4.30 6.66
CA GLY A 59 -10.20 5.71 6.89
C GLY A 59 -11.26 6.66 6.33
N LYS A 60 -10.82 7.85 5.93
CA LYS A 60 -11.62 8.83 5.20
C LYS A 60 -11.88 8.35 3.76
N PRO A 61 -13.04 8.63 3.15
CA PRO A 61 -13.24 8.36 1.73
C PRO A 61 -12.18 9.05 0.86
N HIS A 62 -11.78 8.39 -0.23
CA HIS A 62 -10.84 8.95 -1.22
C HIS A 62 -11.37 8.78 -2.64
N SER A 63 -10.65 9.31 -3.63
CA SER A 63 -11.05 9.33 -5.05
C SER A 63 -11.26 7.95 -5.69
N GLY A 64 -10.89 6.86 -5.00
CA GLY A 64 -11.14 5.49 -5.44
C GLY A 64 -12.54 4.98 -5.13
N GLY A 65 -13.42 5.80 -4.54
CA GLY A 65 -14.81 5.43 -4.25
C GLY A 65 -15.01 4.53 -3.02
N ASN A 66 -13.92 4.16 -2.34
CA ASN A 66 -13.95 3.45 -1.06
C ASN A 66 -13.19 4.23 0.02
N ALA A 67 -13.01 3.60 1.19
CA ALA A 67 -12.32 4.18 2.34
C ALA A 67 -11.25 3.23 2.88
N ILE A 68 -10.65 2.41 2.01
CA ILE A 68 -9.66 1.40 2.37
C ILE A 68 -8.26 1.97 2.22
N TYR A 69 -7.42 1.74 3.22
CA TYR A 69 -6.03 2.13 3.24
C TYR A 69 -5.14 0.94 3.55
N TYR A 70 -4.00 0.84 2.88
CA TYR A 70 -3.02 -0.21 3.10
C TYR A 70 -1.84 0.31 3.91
N ARG A 71 -1.31 -0.53 4.80
CA ARG A 71 -0.14 -0.18 5.62
C ARG A 71 1.13 -0.75 5.03
N ALA A 72 2.04 0.10 4.58
CA ALA A 72 3.35 -0.27 4.02
C ALA A 72 4.50 0.26 4.88
N GLN A 73 5.69 -0.28 4.69
CA GLN A 73 6.95 0.31 5.15
C GLN A 73 7.50 1.19 4.02
N GLY A 74 7.90 2.41 4.34
CA GLY A 74 8.47 3.32 3.34
C GLY A 74 9.94 3.04 3.03
N ASP A 75 10.36 3.56 1.88
CA ASP A 75 11.69 3.36 1.30
C ASP A 75 12.70 4.42 1.76
N ASP A 76 12.26 5.64 2.12
CA ASP A 76 13.18 6.72 2.48
C ASP A 76 13.72 6.54 3.92
N TYR A 77 12.87 6.13 4.87
CA TYR A 77 13.24 6.01 6.31
C TYR A 77 12.84 4.70 6.99
N GLY A 78 12.24 3.74 6.27
CA GLY A 78 11.77 2.48 6.84
C GLY A 78 10.61 2.65 7.83
N LYS A 79 9.87 3.76 7.78
CA LYS A 79 8.74 4.04 8.67
C LYS A 79 7.45 3.47 8.08
N TYR A 80 6.61 2.94 8.95
CA TYR A 80 5.30 2.45 8.56
C TYR A 80 4.28 3.57 8.47
N GLY A 81 3.49 3.57 7.40
CA GLY A 81 2.36 4.46 7.23
C GLY A 81 1.35 3.89 6.24
N PHE A 82 0.33 4.70 5.95
CA PHE A 82 -0.79 4.29 5.14
C PHE A 82 -0.86 5.06 3.83
N LEU A 83 -1.30 4.36 2.77
CA LEU A 83 -1.71 4.95 1.49
C LEU A 83 -3.12 4.48 1.14
N ALA A 84 -3.84 5.30 0.36
CA ALA A 84 -5.19 4.96 -0.08
C ALA A 84 -5.15 3.80 -1.08
N ALA A 85 -6.18 2.95 -1.06
CA ALA A 85 -6.26 1.78 -1.95
C ALA A 85 -6.23 2.15 -3.43
N VAL A 86 -6.71 3.35 -3.81
CA VAL A 86 -6.63 3.86 -5.20
C VAL A 86 -5.20 4.00 -5.74
N LEU A 87 -4.19 3.97 -4.86
CA LEU A 87 -2.77 4.04 -5.22
C LEU A 87 -2.12 2.65 -5.28
N VAL A 88 -2.89 1.58 -5.06
CA VAL A 88 -2.43 0.18 -5.09
C VAL A 88 -3.22 -0.54 -6.17
N HIS A 89 -2.55 -1.38 -6.96
CA HIS A 89 -3.14 -2.04 -8.13
C HIS A 89 -3.89 -3.34 -7.75
N THR A 90 -4.64 -3.28 -6.66
CA THR A 90 -5.53 -4.35 -6.20
C THR A 90 -6.78 -4.45 -7.08
N LEU A 91 -7.28 -5.67 -7.31
CA LEU A 91 -8.55 -5.90 -8.02
C LEU A 91 -9.77 -5.71 -7.11
N THR A 92 -9.60 -5.90 -5.81
CA THR A 92 -10.66 -5.82 -4.81
C THR A 92 -10.09 -5.29 -3.52
N ASP A 93 -10.81 -4.35 -2.90
CA ASP A 93 -10.39 -3.68 -1.66
C ASP A 93 -11.38 -3.97 -0.52
N PRO A 94 -10.92 -4.55 0.61
CA PRO A 94 -9.61 -5.20 0.79
C PRO A 94 -9.56 -6.58 0.10
N PRO A 95 -8.37 -7.06 -0.31
CA PRO A 95 -8.21 -8.42 -0.81
C PRO A 95 -8.58 -9.45 0.25
N SER A 96 -9.18 -10.57 -0.19
CA SER A 96 -9.43 -11.71 0.68
C SER A 96 -8.13 -12.22 1.30
N GLY A 97 -8.14 -12.47 2.60
CA GLY A 97 -6.98 -12.97 3.36
C GLY A 97 -6.04 -11.90 3.91
N LEU A 98 -6.18 -10.63 3.53
CA LEU A 98 -5.42 -9.54 4.17
C LEU A 98 -6.11 -9.12 5.49
N PRO A 99 -5.42 -9.15 6.64
CA PRO A 99 -6.01 -8.82 7.92
C PRO A 99 -6.25 -7.33 8.05
N LYS A 100 -7.24 -7.00 8.88
CA LYS A 100 -7.52 -5.63 9.28
C LYS A 100 -6.54 -5.17 10.37
N CYS A 101 -6.07 -3.93 10.27
CA CYS A 101 -5.53 -3.16 11.40
C CYS A 101 -6.71 -2.54 12.19
#